data_AF-A0A957RG73-F1
#
_entry.id   AF-A0A957RG73-F1
#
_cell.length_a   1.000
_cell.length_b   1.000
_cell.length_c   1.000
_cell.angle_alpha   90.00
_cell.angle_beta   90.00
_cell.angle_gamma   90.00
#
_symmetry.space_group_name_H-M   'P 1'
#
loop_
_entity.id
_entity.type
_entity.pdbx_description
1 polymer ?
#
loop_
_entity_poly.entity_id
_entity_poly.type
_entity_poly.pdbx_seq_one_letter_code
_entity_poly.pdbx_strand_id
1 'polypeptide(L)'
;RRQEFDDKLAMLEAERGTKTDDVRGRYGLRVELELINTLLITQPKVTIPVSISNRTTTLQRTVVWDPLMHRLEALVCDVCGQPGDGLQLCSGGHLAHDHCLAPQCVDCKRVYCQRCADQVKTCVVCNRPVCRHSLIPCSTCGRGVCREHQGLCHAADGQPAVLTAPSPVVTPAKPLAKSPDKPQPASPARNQPNAPAPKPPSTKSPPAKPLPARAAPVAIGVRIDVQIYEDRPVVAAFVMRSTKRVLATRVIELTPQGIGVSCNCEKSPCLADGYVYRPAPSSTIDKQVSDMLLRLQKEYLVPGKKVHYFYIRGESDVREASTFALPALWRDPARLAEAVRAFERL
;
A
#
# COMPACT_ATOMS: atom_id res chain seq x y z
N ARG A 1 -6.34 48.04 45.55
CA ARG A 1 -7.35 47.16 44.92
C ARG A 1 -6.76 46.18 43.91
N ARG A 2 -6.35 46.56 42.68
CA ARG A 2 -5.78 45.58 41.71
C ARG A 2 -4.54 44.86 42.28
N GLN A 3 -3.61 45.62 42.83
CA GLN A 3 -2.38 45.09 43.43
C GLN A 3 -2.66 44.11 44.60
N GLU A 4 -3.60 44.43 45.49
CA GLU A 4 -4.01 43.53 46.57
C GLU A 4 -4.73 42.26 46.07
N PHE A 5 -5.38 42.31 44.90
CA PHE A 5 -5.95 41.13 44.26
C PHE A 5 -4.85 40.28 43.62
N ASP A 6 -3.87 40.92 42.98
CA ASP A 6 -2.72 40.26 42.36
C ASP A 6 -1.86 39.55 43.42
N ASP A 7 -1.63 40.20 44.57
CA ASP A 7 -0.91 39.62 45.71
C ASP A 7 -1.65 38.42 46.32
N LYS A 8 -2.99 38.49 46.40
CA LYS A 8 -3.83 37.37 46.86
C LYS A 8 -3.84 36.21 45.87
N LEU A 9 -3.87 36.48 44.57
CA LEU A 9 -3.75 35.46 43.52
C LEU A 9 -2.40 34.75 43.62
N ALA A 10 -1.31 35.50 43.74
CA ALA A 10 0.03 34.94 43.88
C ALA A 10 0.17 34.05 45.13
N MET A 11 -0.40 34.47 46.26
CA MET A 11 -0.42 33.65 47.48
C MET A 11 -1.22 32.35 47.30
N LEU A 12 -2.41 32.40 46.67
CA LEU A 12 -3.24 31.23 46.45
C LEU A 12 -2.62 30.25 45.45
N GLU A 13 -1.92 30.74 44.43
CA GLU A 13 -1.19 29.91 43.48
C GLU A 13 -0.01 29.21 44.15
N ALA A 14 0.74 29.92 45.00
CA ALA A 14 1.82 29.33 45.79
C ALA A 14 1.29 28.23 46.73
N GLU A 15 0.21 28.49 47.46
CA GLU A 15 -0.41 27.51 48.35
C GLU A 15 -0.95 26.29 47.59
N ARG A 16 -1.57 26.52 46.42
CA ARG A 16 -2.02 25.43 45.54
C ARG A 16 -0.85 24.60 45.03
N GLY A 17 0.26 25.23 44.67
CA GLY A 17 1.49 24.56 44.27
C GLY A 17 1.99 23.62 45.38
N THR A 18 2.16 24.16 46.59
CA THR A 18 2.61 23.37 47.75
C THR A 18 1.67 22.20 48.06
N LYS A 19 0.35 22.41 48.01
CA LYS A 19 -0.63 21.32 48.21
C LYS A 19 -0.58 20.26 47.11
N THR A 20 -0.38 20.68 45.86
CA THR A 20 -0.26 19.75 44.73
C THR A 20 0.99 18.89 44.86
N ASP A 21 2.10 19.48 45.30
CA ASP A 21 3.35 18.75 45.52
C ASP A 21 3.27 17.82 46.74
N ASP A 22 2.61 18.24 47.83
CA ASP A 22 2.34 17.36 48.98
C ASP A 22 1.44 16.18 48.59
N VAL A 23 0.38 16.42 47.80
CA VAL A 23 -0.48 15.34 47.28
C VAL A 23 0.29 14.41 46.34
N ARG A 24 1.11 14.95 45.44
CA ARG A 24 1.94 14.13 44.55
C ARG A 24 3.00 13.33 45.31
N GLY A 25 3.56 13.88 46.38
CA GLY A 25 4.50 13.18 47.26
C GLY A 25 3.84 12.09 48.10
N ARG A 26 2.68 12.36 48.69
CA ARG A 26 1.96 11.40 49.55
C ARG A 26 1.23 10.30 48.78
N TYR A 27 0.67 10.64 47.62
CA TYR A 27 -0.15 9.74 46.80
C TYR A 27 0.52 9.37 45.47
N GLY A 28 1.79 9.69 45.31
CA GLY A 28 2.59 9.26 44.17
C GLY A 28 2.74 7.74 44.15
N LEU A 29 2.18 7.09 43.14
CA LEU A 29 2.33 5.66 42.96
C LEU A 29 3.74 5.36 42.43
N ARG A 30 4.60 4.75 43.25
CA ARG A 30 5.89 4.23 42.80
C ARG A 30 5.68 2.84 42.21
N VAL A 31 5.68 2.76 40.88
CA VAL A 31 5.57 1.48 40.17
C VAL A 31 6.97 1.03 39.79
N GLU A 32 7.41 -0.07 40.39
CA GLU A 32 8.63 -0.78 39.98
C GLU A 32 8.20 -1.86 38.98
N LEU A 33 8.60 -1.68 37.72
CA LEU A 33 8.31 -2.63 36.65
C LEU A 33 9.53 -3.54 36.48
N GLU A 34 9.37 -4.81 36.81
CA GLU A 34 10.37 -5.83 36.55
C GLU A 34 9.89 -6.72 35.40
N LEU A 35 10.73 -6.93 34.39
CA LEU A 35 10.44 -7.82 33.27
C LEU A 35 10.58 -9.27 33.73
N ILE A 36 9.49 -9.89 34.15
CA ILE A 36 9.51 -11.27 34.69
C ILE A 36 9.78 -12.29 33.58
N ASN A 37 9.17 -12.13 32.40
CA ASN A 37 9.33 -13.05 31.28
C ASN A 37 9.06 -12.36 29.94
N THR A 38 9.69 -12.87 28.88
CA THR A 38 9.42 -12.48 27.50
C THR A 38 8.99 -13.71 26.70
N LEU A 39 7.83 -13.61 26.03
CA LEU A 39 7.35 -14.65 25.11
C LEU A 39 7.37 -14.11 23.69
N LEU A 40 8.10 -14.78 22.79
CA LEU A 40 8.08 -14.51 21.36
C LEU A 40 7.09 -15.45 20.68
N ILE A 41 5.97 -14.92 20.18
CA ILE A 41 5.01 -15.67 19.37
C ILE A 41 5.24 -15.34 17.90
N THR A 42 5.69 -16.31 17.12
CA THR A 42 5.81 -16.18 15.66
C THR A 42 4.60 -16.81 14.98
N GLN A 43 3.78 -16.01 14.29
CA GLN A 43 2.65 -16.51 13.52
C GLN A 43 2.94 -16.40 12.02
N PRO A 44 2.95 -17.53 11.28
CA PRO A 44 3.08 -17.48 9.82
C PRO A 44 1.80 -16.90 9.22
N LYS A 45 1.93 -15.88 8.37
CA LYS A 45 0.81 -15.31 7.59
C LYS A 45 1.04 -15.58 6.11
N VAL A 46 -0.04 -15.82 5.36
CA VAL A 46 0.03 -16.09 3.93
C VAL A 46 -0.32 -14.83 3.17
N THR A 47 0.61 -14.33 2.35
CA THR A 47 0.37 -13.17 1.48
C THR A 47 -0.12 -13.62 0.11
N ILE A 48 -1.27 -13.11 -0.33
CA ILE A 48 -1.91 -13.49 -1.58
C ILE A 48 -2.05 -12.24 -2.46
N PRO A 49 -1.41 -12.19 -3.64
CA PRO A 49 -1.66 -11.11 -4.60
C PRO A 49 -3.05 -11.30 -5.22
N VAL A 50 -3.86 -10.25 -5.21
CA VAL A 50 -5.22 -10.21 -5.74
C VAL A 50 -5.41 -9.05 -6.70
N SER A 51 -6.18 -9.31 -7.76
CA SER A 51 -6.60 -8.29 -8.72
C SER A 51 -8.02 -7.84 -8.39
N ILE A 52 -8.20 -6.57 -8.05
CA ILE A 52 -9.50 -5.95 -7.78
C ILE A 52 -9.83 -5.06 -8.98
N SER A 53 -10.95 -5.32 -9.65
CA SER A 53 -11.35 -4.56 -10.83
C SER A 53 -12.80 -4.13 -10.77
N ASN A 54 -13.08 -3.01 -11.44
CA ASN A 54 -14.42 -2.57 -11.81
C ASN A 54 -14.48 -2.43 -13.34
N ARG A 55 -15.57 -1.88 -13.88
CA ARG A 55 -15.74 -1.71 -15.34
C ARG A 55 -14.70 -0.77 -15.99
N THR A 56 -14.04 0.08 -15.22
CA THR A 56 -13.15 1.13 -15.76
C THR A 56 -11.68 0.95 -15.40
N THR A 57 -11.38 0.21 -14.34
CA THR A 57 -10.07 0.21 -13.69
C THR A 57 -9.79 -1.13 -13.02
N THR A 58 -8.53 -1.55 -13.07
CA THR A 58 -8.02 -2.74 -12.38
C THR A 58 -6.83 -2.35 -11.51
N LEU A 59 -6.81 -2.84 -10.28
CA LEU A 59 -5.78 -2.60 -9.27
C LEU A 59 -5.26 -3.94 -8.73
N GLN A 60 -3.95 -4.06 -8.55
CA GLN A 60 -3.34 -5.19 -7.85
C GLN A 60 -3.11 -4.81 -6.38
N ARG A 61 -3.49 -5.70 -5.46
CA ARG A 61 -3.24 -5.56 -4.01
C ARG A 61 -2.75 -6.87 -3.43
N THR A 62 -2.04 -6.80 -2.32
CA THR A 62 -1.71 -7.97 -1.52
C THR A 62 -2.68 -8.03 -0.35
N VAL A 63 -3.39 -9.14 -0.21
CA VAL A 63 -4.18 -9.45 0.98
C VAL A 63 -3.41 -10.45 1.84
N VAL A 64 -3.60 -10.36 3.15
CA VAL A 64 -2.99 -11.25 4.13
C VAL A 64 -4.06 -12.20 4.64
N TRP A 65 -3.85 -13.50 4.46
CA TRP A 65 -4.67 -14.54 5.07
C TRP A 65 -4.11 -14.89 6.44
N ASP A 66 -4.94 -14.72 7.47
CA ASP A 66 -4.66 -15.14 8.84
C ASP A 66 -5.12 -16.60 9.02
N PRO A 67 -4.19 -17.57 9.14
CA PRO A 67 -4.55 -18.98 9.30
C PRO A 67 -5.13 -19.31 10.67
N LEU A 68 -4.88 -18.49 11.70
CA LEU A 68 -5.42 -18.70 13.03
C LEU A 68 -6.90 -18.29 13.09
N MET A 69 -7.21 -17.15 12.47
CA MET A 69 -8.58 -16.61 12.43
C MET A 69 -9.38 -17.10 11.23
N HIS A 70 -8.77 -17.86 10.31
CA HIS A 70 -9.36 -18.32 9.06
C HIS A 70 -10.08 -17.21 8.27
N ARG A 71 -9.44 -16.03 8.18
CA ARG A 71 -9.99 -14.86 7.49
C ARG A 71 -8.92 -14.05 6.80
N LEU A 72 -9.34 -13.29 5.79
CA LEU A 72 -8.50 -12.24 5.21
C LEU A 72 -8.48 -11.04 6.17
N GLU A 73 -7.31 -10.46 6.35
CA GLU A 73 -7.18 -9.16 7.00
C GLU A 73 -7.86 -8.08 6.15
N ALA A 74 -8.52 -7.15 6.83
CA ALA A 74 -9.22 -6.06 6.16
C ALA A 74 -8.25 -5.21 5.35
N LEU A 75 -8.65 -4.88 4.12
CA LEU A 75 -7.90 -3.95 3.29
C LEU A 75 -7.98 -2.53 3.88
N VAL A 76 -6.99 -1.73 3.56
CA VAL A 76 -6.88 -0.36 4.06
C VAL A 76 -7.42 0.62 3.03
N CYS A 77 -8.26 1.56 3.48
CA CYS A 77 -8.71 2.68 2.66
C CYS A 77 -7.53 3.57 2.30
N ASP A 78 -7.33 3.83 1.01
CA ASP A 78 -6.26 4.69 0.52
C ASP A 78 -6.44 6.14 0.97
N VAL A 79 -7.66 6.59 1.31
CA VAL A 79 -7.92 7.98 1.72
C VAL A 79 -7.62 8.19 3.20
N CYS A 80 -8.29 7.45 4.09
CA CYS A 80 -8.20 7.67 5.54
C CYS A 80 -7.17 6.76 6.24
N GLY A 81 -6.62 5.76 5.55
CA GLY A 81 -5.64 4.83 6.13
C GLY A 81 -6.21 3.84 7.14
N GLN A 82 -7.53 3.84 7.35
CA GLN A 82 -8.17 2.89 8.26
C GLN A 82 -8.51 1.58 7.54
N PRO A 83 -8.39 0.43 8.21
CA PRO A 83 -8.89 -0.84 7.70
C PRO A 83 -10.42 -0.80 7.65
N GLY A 84 -11.01 -1.47 6.67
CA GLY A 84 -12.46 -1.62 6.66
C GLY A 84 -12.97 -2.60 5.63
N ASP A 85 -14.20 -3.05 5.87
CA ASP A 85 -14.95 -3.91 4.98
C ASP A 85 -15.74 -3.04 3.98
N GLY A 86 -16.02 -3.58 2.80
CA GLY A 86 -16.85 -2.89 1.80
C GLY A 86 -16.18 -1.71 1.09
N LEU A 87 -14.84 -1.70 0.96
CA LEU A 87 -14.14 -0.67 0.19
C LEU A 87 -14.57 -0.65 -1.28
N GLN A 88 -14.78 0.55 -1.80
CA GLN A 88 -15.15 0.80 -3.20
C GLN A 88 -13.91 1.19 -4.02
N LEU A 89 -13.76 0.57 -5.19
CA LEU A 89 -12.72 0.94 -6.15
C LEU A 89 -13.17 2.17 -6.96
N CYS A 90 -12.56 3.32 -6.73
CA CYS A 90 -12.84 4.52 -7.51
C CYS A 90 -12.29 4.43 -8.94
N SER A 91 -12.77 5.27 -9.85
CA SER A 91 -12.29 5.31 -11.24
C SER A 91 -10.82 5.76 -11.38
N GLY A 92 -10.25 6.34 -10.33
CA GLY A 92 -8.81 6.65 -10.24
C GLY A 92 -7.93 5.49 -9.77
N GLY A 93 -8.50 4.33 -9.44
CA GLY A 93 -7.75 3.14 -9.02
C GLY A 93 -7.43 3.07 -7.52
N HIS A 94 -8.08 3.89 -6.68
CA HIS A 94 -7.95 3.83 -5.22
C HIS A 94 -9.12 3.09 -4.57
N LEU A 95 -8.85 2.37 -3.48
CA LEU A 95 -9.85 1.77 -2.62
C LEU A 95 -10.25 2.77 -1.53
N ALA A 96 -11.54 3.02 -1.37
CA ALA A 96 -12.03 3.99 -0.40
C ALA A 96 -13.31 3.52 0.30
N HIS A 97 -13.49 3.89 1.57
CA HIS A 97 -14.77 3.75 2.25
C HIS A 97 -15.83 4.63 1.60
N ASP A 98 -17.10 4.29 1.80
CA ASP A 98 -18.24 5.07 1.30
C ASP A 98 -18.19 6.55 1.73
N HIS A 99 -17.81 6.83 2.97
CA HIS A 99 -17.67 8.20 3.49
C HIS A 99 -16.43 8.94 2.97
N CYS A 100 -15.46 8.23 2.38
CA CYS A 100 -14.28 8.79 1.72
C CYS A 100 -14.48 9.02 0.22
N LEU A 101 -15.66 8.70 -0.31
CA LEU A 101 -16.00 8.94 -1.71
C LEU A 101 -16.36 10.41 -1.91
N ALA A 102 -15.91 10.94 -3.05
CA ALA A 102 -16.37 12.21 -3.58
C ALA A 102 -17.73 12.01 -4.29
N PRO A 103 -18.50 13.09 -4.51
CA PRO A 103 -19.77 13.01 -5.22
C PRO A 103 -19.64 12.36 -6.60
N GLN A 104 -20.62 11.52 -6.96
CA GLN A 104 -20.66 10.81 -8.24
C GLN A 104 -20.87 11.78 -9.41
N CYS A 105 -20.16 11.56 -10.52
CA CYS A 105 -20.36 12.34 -11.74
C CYS A 105 -21.79 12.13 -12.29
N VAL A 106 -22.53 13.21 -12.52
CA VAL A 106 -23.92 13.12 -12.98
C VAL A 106 -24.05 12.57 -14.41
N ASP A 107 -23.06 12.82 -15.27
CA ASP A 107 -23.12 12.42 -16.68
C ASP A 107 -22.71 10.95 -16.89
N CYS A 108 -21.58 10.52 -16.32
CA CYS A 108 -21.04 9.17 -16.54
C CYS A 108 -21.24 8.19 -15.38
N LYS A 109 -21.79 8.65 -14.24
CA LYS A 109 -22.01 7.86 -13.03
C LYS A 109 -20.73 7.22 -12.44
N ARG A 110 -19.55 7.72 -12.82
CA ARG A 110 -18.28 7.30 -12.24
C ARG A 110 -18.13 7.88 -10.84
N VAL A 111 -17.53 7.09 -9.96
CA VAL A 111 -17.29 7.41 -8.55
C VAL A 111 -15.80 7.69 -8.35
N TYR A 112 -15.49 8.77 -7.65
CA TYR A 112 -14.14 9.21 -7.34
C TYR A 112 -13.96 9.22 -5.82
N CYS A 113 -12.75 9.04 -5.32
CA CYS A 113 -12.45 9.25 -3.90
C CYS A 113 -12.00 10.69 -3.66
N GLN A 114 -11.94 11.13 -2.39
CA GLN A 114 -11.47 12.48 -2.04
C GLN A 114 -10.05 12.79 -2.52
N ARG A 115 -9.17 11.79 -2.66
CA ARG A 115 -7.83 11.97 -3.26
C ARG A 115 -7.86 12.29 -4.75
N CYS A 116 -8.93 11.91 -5.45
CA CYS A 116 -9.17 12.22 -6.86
C CYS A 116 -10.21 13.33 -7.03
N ALA A 117 -10.46 14.14 -6.00
CA ALA A 117 -11.46 15.21 -6.06
C ALA A 117 -11.11 16.27 -7.13
N ASP A 118 -9.82 16.45 -7.43
CA ASP A 118 -9.32 17.31 -8.51
C ASP A 118 -9.82 16.89 -9.91
N GLN A 119 -10.15 15.61 -10.08
CA GLN A 119 -10.71 15.07 -11.33
C GLN A 119 -12.22 15.31 -11.46
N VAL A 120 -12.88 15.82 -10.42
CA VAL A 120 -14.31 16.13 -10.41
C VAL A 120 -14.47 17.64 -10.23
N LYS A 121 -15.01 18.29 -11.25
CA LYS A 121 -15.35 19.73 -11.20
C LYS A 121 -16.86 19.89 -11.07
N THR A 122 -17.34 21.08 -10.75
CA THR A 122 -18.77 21.37 -10.76
C THR A 122 -19.17 22.03 -12.08
N CYS A 123 -20.37 21.71 -12.56
CA CYS A 123 -20.98 22.42 -13.67
C CYS A 123 -21.34 23.84 -13.25
N VAL A 124 -20.93 24.86 -14.01
CA VAL A 124 -21.17 26.27 -13.65
C VAL A 124 -22.66 26.64 -13.64
N VAL A 125 -23.51 25.90 -14.36
CA VAL A 125 -24.96 26.20 -14.49
C VAL A 125 -25.77 25.57 -13.35
N CYS A 126 -25.52 24.30 -13.00
CA CYS A 126 -26.31 23.57 -12.02
C CYS A 126 -25.56 23.19 -10.73
N ASN A 127 -24.27 23.54 -10.63
CA ASN A 127 -23.37 23.18 -9.53
C ASN A 127 -23.26 21.68 -9.22
N ARG A 128 -23.77 20.80 -10.09
CA ARG A 128 -23.66 19.35 -9.96
C ARG A 128 -22.23 18.88 -10.33
N PRO A 129 -21.71 17.83 -9.67
CA PRO A 129 -20.37 17.28 -9.94
C PRO A 129 -20.29 16.58 -11.31
N VAL A 130 -19.25 16.91 -12.07
CA VAL A 130 -18.94 16.38 -13.40
C VAL A 130 -17.45 16.04 -13.45
N CYS A 131 -17.11 14.81 -13.83
CA CYS A 131 -15.71 14.44 -13.98
C CYS A 131 -15.06 15.15 -15.16
N ARG A 132 -13.74 15.30 -15.12
CA ARG A 132 -12.93 15.95 -16.17
C ARG A 132 -13.17 15.37 -17.57
N HIS A 133 -13.53 14.09 -17.66
CA HIS A 133 -13.80 13.42 -18.94
C HIS A 133 -15.19 13.73 -19.52
N SER A 134 -16.16 14.08 -18.67
CA SER A 134 -17.52 14.45 -19.09
C SER A 134 -17.73 15.97 -19.09
N LEU A 135 -16.79 16.74 -18.53
CA LEU A 135 -16.86 18.19 -18.49
C LEU A 135 -16.61 18.76 -19.89
N ILE A 136 -17.63 19.43 -20.44
CA ILE A 136 -17.55 20.08 -21.74
C ILE A 136 -17.13 21.54 -21.51
N PRO A 137 -15.94 21.98 -21.95
CA PRO A 137 -15.58 23.39 -21.89
C PRO A 137 -16.37 24.18 -22.92
N CYS A 138 -16.90 25.34 -22.53
CA CYS A 138 -17.54 26.28 -23.44
C CYS A 138 -16.49 26.91 -24.37
N SER A 139 -16.74 26.91 -25.68
CA SER A 139 -15.83 27.49 -26.68
C SER A 139 -15.63 29.01 -26.53
N THR A 140 -16.59 29.70 -25.93
CA THR A 140 -16.58 31.16 -25.80
C THR A 140 -15.88 31.63 -24.52
N CYS A 141 -16.12 31.00 -23.38
CA CYS A 141 -15.58 31.43 -22.07
C CYS A 141 -14.66 30.43 -21.36
N GLY A 142 -14.51 29.21 -21.88
CA GLY A 142 -13.68 28.16 -21.29
C GLY A 142 -14.24 27.52 -20.01
N ARG A 143 -15.39 27.98 -19.50
CA ARG A 143 -16.05 27.40 -18.33
C ARG A 143 -16.59 26.00 -18.63
N GLY A 144 -16.52 25.10 -17.64
CA GLY A 144 -16.98 23.72 -17.79
C GLY A 144 -18.47 23.56 -17.48
N VAL A 145 -19.20 22.88 -18.36
CA VAL A 145 -20.62 22.55 -18.19
C VAL A 145 -20.85 21.04 -18.33
N CYS A 146 -21.91 20.52 -17.71
CA CYS A 146 -22.38 19.16 -17.96
C CYS A 146 -23.08 19.07 -19.32
N ARG A 147 -23.31 17.84 -19.80
CA ARG A 147 -23.93 17.60 -21.11
C ARG A 147 -25.33 18.23 -21.24
N GLU A 148 -26.12 18.23 -20.16
CA GLU A 148 -27.46 18.84 -20.13
C GLU A 148 -27.44 20.37 -20.31
N HIS A 149 -26.35 21.04 -19.91
CA HIS A 149 -26.25 22.51 -19.93
C HIS A 149 -25.25 23.02 -20.97
N GLN A 150 -24.95 22.22 -21.99
CA GLN A 150 -24.15 22.66 -23.12
C GLN A 150 -24.83 23.84 -23.82
N GLY A 151 -24.13 24.97 -23.93
CA GLY A 151 -24.66 26.21 -24.54
C GLY A 151 -25.40 27.15 -23.59
N LEU A 152 -25.73 26.73 -22.37
CA LEU A 152 -26.45 27.57 -21.39
C LEU A 152 -25.53 28.40 -20.47
N CYS A 153 -24.24 28.48 -20.81
CA CYS A 153 -23.25 29.22 -20.03
C CYS A 153 -23.36 30.76 -20.21
N HIS A 154 -24.12 31.24 -21.19
CA HIS A 154 -24.22 32.65 -21.60
C HIS A 154 -25.66 33.18 -21.68
N ALA A 155 -26.60 32.65 -20.91
CA ALA A 155 -28.02 32.93 -21.12
C ALA A 155 -28.46 34.38 -20.80
N ALA A 156 -27.69 35.16 -20.02
CA ALA A 156 -27.92 36.60 -19.83
C ALA A 156 -26.59 37.32 -19.53
N ASP A 157 -26.21 38.29 -20.37
CA ASP A 157 -25.08 39.23 -20.16
C ASP A 157 -23.71 38.60 -19.80
N GLY A 158 -23.45 37.39 -20.30
CA GLY A 158 -22.18 36.69 -20.06
C GLY A 158 -22.11 35.95 -18.70
N GLN A 159 -23.18 35.94 -17.92
CA GLN A 159 -23.31 35.13 -16.72
C GLN A 159 -23.99 33.77 -17.03
N PRO A 160 -23.72 32.73 -16.22
CA PRO A 160 -24.36 31.43 -16.37
C PRO A 160 -25.86 31.56 -16.15
N ALA A 161 -26.67 30.78 -16.88
CA ALA A 161 -28.09 30.68 -16.59
C ALA A 161 -28.27 30.26 -15.13
N VAL A 162 -28.80 31.15 -14.28
CA VAL A 162 -29.22 30.76 -12.94
C VAL A 162 -30.49 29.96 -13.13
N LEU A 163 -30.38 28.63 -13.05
CA LEU A 163 -31.55 27.79 -12.90
C LEU A 163 -32.11 28.08 -11.52
N THR A 164 -33.07 29.00 -11.44
CA THR A 164 -33.98 29.07 -10.30
C THR A 164 -34.53 27.67 -10.13
N ALA A 165 -34.09 26.99 -9.06
CA ALA A 165 -34.62 25.69 -8.70
C ALA A 165 -36.15 25.79 -8.76
N PRO A 166 -36.86 24.87 -9.42
CA PRO A 166 -38.30 24.84 -9.28
C PRO A 166 -38.57 24.72 -7.77
N SER A 167 -39.30 25.70 -7.22
CA SER A 167 -39.88 25.57 -5.88
C SER A 167 -40.49 24.18 -5.79
N PRO A 168 -40.33 23.46 -4.66
CA PRO A 168 -41.00 22.19 -4.50
C PRO A 168 -42.49 22.47 -4.72
N VAL A 169 -43.03 21.99 -5.84
CA VAL A 169 -44.46 21.99 -6.07
C VAL A 169 -44.98 21.05 -4.99
N VAL A 170 -45.41 21.65 -3.88
CA VAL A 170 -46.27 21.02 -2.89
C VAL A 170 -47.51 20.63 -3.68
N THR A 171 -47.54 19.39 -4.16
CA THR A 171 -48.77 18.76 -4.60
C THR A 171 -49.71 18.79 -3.39
N PRO A 172 -50.87 19.45 -3.47
CA PRO A 172 -51.85 19.38 -2.40
C PRO A 172 -52.24 17.93 -2.18
N ALA A 173 -52.16 17.49 -0.92
CA ALA A 173 -52.65 16.20 -0.49
C ALA A 173 -54.10 16.02 -0.96
N LYS A 174 -54.31 15.06 -1.87
CA LYS A 174 -55.64 14.66 -2.31
C LYS A 174 -56.30 13.89 -1.15
N PRO A 175 -57.56 14.20 -0.77
CA PRO A 175 -58.20 13.59 0.38
C PRO A 175 -58.39 12.08 0.19
N LEU A 176 -58.18 11.33 1.28
CA LEU A 176 -58.51 9.92 1.43
C LEU A 176 -60.00 9.71 1.14
N ALA A 177 -60.30 9.13 -0.03
CA ALA A 177 -61.62 8.60 -0.34
C ALA A 177 -61.61 7.08 -0.08
N LYS A 178 -62.45 6.65 0.86
CA LYS A 178 -62.84 5.26 1.11
C LYS A 178 -63.40 4.63 -0.16
N SER A 179 -63.06 3.36 -0.41
CA SER A 179 -63.76 2.47 -1.34
C SER A 179 -63.39 1.01 -1.06
N PRO A 180 -64.23 0.04 -1.46
CA PRO A 180 -64.72 -1.03 -0.59
C PRO A 180 -64.11 -2.42 -0.84
N ASP A 181 -64.41 -3.33 0.09
CA ASP A 181 -64.24 -4.79 0.06
C ASP A 181 -64.47 -5.44 -1.30
N LYS A 182 -63.51 -6.30 -1.72
CA LYS A 182 -63.75 -7.50 -2.54
C LYS A 182 -62.55 -8.47 -2.46
N PRO A 183 -62.75 -9.78 -2.75
CA PRO A 183 -62.19 -10.86 -1.96
C PRO A 183 -60.97 -11.54 -2.60
N GLN A 184 -60.20 -12.22 -1.76
CA GLN A 184 -59.08 -13.10 -2.11
C GLN A 184 -59.48 -14.22 -3.08
N PRO A 185 -58.63 -14.53 -4.09
CA PRO A 185 -58.56 -15.84 -4.68
C PRO A 185 -57.42 -16.69 -4.10
N ALA A 186 -57.68 -17.99 -4.09
CA ALA A 186 -56.96 -19.05 -3.43
C ALA A 186 -55.56 -19.36 -3.99
N SER A 187 -54.72 -19.91 -3.10
CA SER A 187 -53.42 -20.51 -3.36
C SER A 187 -53.48 -21.68 -4.35
N PRO A 188 -52.48 -21.86 -5.25
CA PRO A 188 -52.31 -23.12 -5.96
C PRO A 188 -51.38 -24.09 -5.24
N ALA A 189 -51.68 -25.36 -5.50
CA ALA A 189 -51.20 -26.56 -4.84
C ALA A 189 -49.73 -26.93 -5.08
N ARG A 190 -49.11 -27.36 -3.98
CA ARG A 190 -48.20 -28.50 -3.78
C ARG A 190 -48.06 -29.46 -4.99
N ASN A 191 -46.91 -29.42 -5.67
CA ASN A 191 -46.47 -30.48 -6.57
C ASN A 191 -45.58 -31.49 -5.82
N GLN A 192 -45.90 -32.77 -6.02
CA GLN A 192 -45.18 -33.94 -5.49
C GLN A 192 -43.90 -34.23 -6.29
N PRO A 193 -42.93 -34.98 -5.73
CA PRO A 193 -41.66 -35.30 -6.37
C PRO A 193 -41.76 -36.50 -7.32
N ASN A 194 -41.15 -36.37 -8.51
CA ASN A 194 -40.96 -37.44 -9.48
C ASN A 194 -39.86 -38.43 -9.04
N ALA A 195 -40.09 -39.69 -9.40
CA ALA A 195 -39.26 -40.87 -9.12
C ALA A 195 -37.83 -40.81 -9.70
N PRO A 196 -36.87 -41.57 -9.11
CA PRO A 196 -35.47 -41.57 -9.54
C PRO A 196 -35.18 -42.52 -10.70
N ALA A 197 -34.37 -42.05 -11.66
CA ALA A 197 -33.79 -42.85 -12.74
C ALA A 197 -32.57 -43.68 -12.25
N PRO A 198 -32.28 -44.85 -12.86
CA PRO A 198 -31.24 -45.78 -12.40
C PRO A 198 -29.82 -45.34 -12.76
N LYS A 199 -28.88 -45.55 -11.82
CA LYS A 199 -27.44 -45.29 -11.97
C LYS A 199 -26.74 -46.40 -12.78
N PRO A 200 -25.75 -46.08 -13.64
CA PRO A 200 -24.84 -47.08 -14.21
C PRO A 200 -23.74 -47.50 -13.21
N PRO A 201 -23.14 -48.70 -13.38
CA PRO A 201 -22.24 -49.31 -12.40
C PRO A 201 -20.84 -48.69 -12.39
N SER A 202 -20.32 -48.51 -11.18
CA SER A 202 -19.00 -47.97 -10.83
C SER A 202 -17.88 -49.00 -11.12
N THR A 203 -16.97 -48.68 -12.03
CA THR A 203 -15.69 -49.37 -12.19
C THR A 203 -14.64 -48.81 -11.23
N LYS A 204 -14.05 -49.72 -10.43
CA LYS A 204 -13.01 -49.44 -9.44
C LYS A 204 -11.76 -48.86 -10.12
N SER A 205 -11.35 -47.65 -9.73
CA SER A 205 -10.08 -47.06 -10.16
C SER A 205 -8.93 -47.53 -9.26
N PRO A 206 -7.76 -47.91 -9.83
CA PRO A 206 -6.59 -48.32 -9.06
C PRO A 206 -5.87 -47.14 -8.37
N PRO A 207 -5.04 -47.40 -7.34
CA PRO A 207 -4.43 -46.35 -6.53
C PRO A 207 -3.43 -45.50 -7.32
N ALA A 208 -3.55 -44.18 -7.18
CA ALA A 208 -2.71 -43.19 -7.84
C ALA A 208 -1.25 -43.25 -7.34
N LYS A 209 -0.31 -43.37 -8.28
CA LYS A 209 1.13 -43.18 -8.01
C LYS A 209 1.40 -41.72 -7.60
N PRO A 210 2.37 -41.46 -6.70
CA PRO A 210 2.75 -40.09 -6.33
C PRO A 210 3.28 -39.34 -7.56
N LEU A 211 2.70 -38.18 -7.86
CA LEU A 211 3.20 -37.29 -8.91
C LEU A 211 4.52 -36.66 -8.45
N PRO A 212 5.56 -36.60 -9.31
CA PRO A 212 6.82 -35.93 -8.98
C PRO A 212 6.60 -34.43 -8.77
N ALA A 213 7.29 -33.87 -7.77
CA ALA A 213 7.24 -32.46 -7.43
C ALA A 213 7.53 -31.59 -8.67
N ARG A 214 6.60 -30.71 -9.04
CA ARG A 214 6.76 -29.74 -10.12
C ARG A 214 8.00 -28.88 -9.83
N ALA A 215 9.00 -28.93 -10.73
CA ALA A 215 10.16 -28.05 -10.68
C ALA A 215 9.70 -26.58 -10.75
N ALA A 216 10.25 -25.74 -9.87
CA ALA A 216 9.95 -24.32 -9.84
C ALA A 216 10.26 -23.67 -11.21
N PRO A 217 9.43 -22.74 -11.69
CA PRO A 217 9.65 -22.09 -12.98
C PRO A 217 10.95 -21.29 -12.96
N VAL A 218 11.92 -21.71 -13.77
CA VAL A 218 13.14 -20.93 -14.02
C VAL A 218 12.75 -19.69 -14.81
N ALA A 219 13.02 -18.50 -14.29
CA ALA A 219 12.77 -17.25 -15.00
C ALA A 219 13.66 -17.17 -16.25
N ILE A 220 13.07 -17.49 -17.41
CA ILE A 220 13.78 -17.48 -18.69
C ILE A 220 14.21 -16.04 -19.01
N GLY A 221 15.52 -15.81 -19.08
CA GLY A 221 16.11 -14.56 -19.59
C GLY A 221 16.56 -13.53 -18.55
N VAL A 222 16.70 -13.86 -17.27
CA VAL A 222 17.26 -12.94 -16.25
C VAL A 222 18.77 -13.17 -16.07
N ARG A 223 19.55 -12.10 -15.85
CA ARG A 223 20.97 -12.11 -15.47
C ARG A 223 21.27 -11.05 -14.39
N ILE A 224 22.43 -11.16 -13.73
CA ILE A 224 22.91 -10.17 -12.77
C ILE A 224 24.26 -9.63 -13.23
N ASP A 225 24.37 -8.31 -13.32
CA ASP A 225 25.64 -7.63 -13.58
C ASP A 225 26.05 -6.96 -12.26
N VAL A 226 27.21 -7.34 -11.71
CA VAL A 226 27.75 -6.86 -10.44
C VAL A 226 28.90 -5.90 -10.74
N GLN A 227 28.73 -4.64 -10.38
CA GLN A 227 29.75 -3.60 -10.48
C GLN A 227 30.44 -3.41 -9.13
N ILE A 228 31.76 -3.53 -9.12
CA ILE A 228 32.63 -3.44 -7.95
C ILE A 228 33.51 -2.22 -8.15
N TYR A 229 33.34 -1.19 -7.31
CA TYR A 229 34.12 0.03 -7.42
C TYR A 229 35.44 -0.13 -6.66
N GLU A 230 36.58 0.12 -7.33
CA GLU A 230 37.91 -0.05 -6.73
C GLU A 230 38.35 1.15 -5.86
N ASP A 231 37.76 2.32 -6.11
CA ASP A 231 38.07 3.60 -5.46
C ASP A 231 37.21 3.88 -4.22
N ARG A 232 36.10 3.16 -4.06
CA ARG A 232 35.17 3.29 -2.92
C ARG A 232 34.61 1.94 -2.51
N PRO A 233 34.25 1.73 -1.24
CA PRO A 233 33.82 0.42 -0.78
C PRO A 233 32.34 0.17 -1.10
N VAL A 234 32.02 0.10 -2.39
CA VAL A 234 30.65 -0.05 -2.93
C VAL A 234 30.61 -1.20 -3.93
N VAL A 235 29.58 -2.05 -3.80
CA VAL A 235 29.22 -3.10 -4.76
C VAL A 235 27.77 -2.88 -5.18
N ALA A 236 27.53 -2.67 -6.48
CA ALA A 236 26.20 -2.48 -7.04
C ALA A 236 25.83 -3.66 -7.93
N ALA A 237 24.74 -4.36 -7.59
CA ALA A 237 24.22 -5.48 -8.37
C ALA A 237 22.93 -5.09 -9.11
N PHE A 238 22.95 -5.26 -10.43
CA PHE A 238 21.84 -4.96 -11.31
C PHE A 238 21.21 -6.26 -11.81
N VAL A 239 19.97 -6.52 -11.43
CA VAL A 239 19.20 -7.64 -11.96
C VAL A 239 18.50 -7.17 -13.23
N MET A 240 18.81 -7.81 -14.36
CA MET A 240 18.30 -7.40 -15.66
C MET A 240 17.57 -8.53 -16.37
N ARG A 241 16.49 -8.18 -17.07
CA ARG A 241 15.86 -9.06 -18.06
C ARG A 241 16.64 -8.99 -19.38
N SER A 242 16.50 -10.00 -20.24
CA SER A 242 17.15 -10.11 -21.56
C SER A 242 16.94 -8.88 -22.45
N THR A 243 15.87 -8.12 -22.22
CA THR A 243 15.55 -6.86 -22.90
C THR A 243 16.31 -5.64 -22.37
N LYS A 244 17.41 -5.82 -21.59
CA LYS A 244 18.17 -4.75 -20.90
C LYS A 244 17.36 -3.92 -19.89
N ARG A 245 16.13 -4.34 -19.55
CA ARG A 245 15.32 -3.69 -18.51
C ARG A 245 15.84 -4.11 -17.14
N VAL A 246 16.18 -3.13 -16.30
CA VAL A 246 16.55 -3.34 -14.89
C VAL A 246 15.30 -3.67 -14.08
N LEU A 247 15.31 -4.81 -13.39
CA LEU A 247 14.25 -5.28 -12.48
C LEU A 247 14.54 -4.89 -11.02
N ALA A 248 15.82 -4.84 -10.66
CA ALA A 248 16.29 -4.47 -9.34
C ALA A 248 17.71 -3.90 -9.39
N THR A 249 17.96 -2.91 -8.56
CA THR A 249 19.30 -2.40 -8.26
C THR A 249 19.54 -2.55 -6.77
N ARG A 250 20.56 -3.32 -6.37
CA ARG A 250 20.96 -3.50 -4.97
C ARG A 250 22.37 -2.95 -4.77
N VAL A 251 22.51 -1.98 -3.89
CA VAL A 251 23.81 -1.37 -3.54
C VAL A 251 24.19 -1.84 -2.14
N ILE A 252 25.38 -2.42 -2.03
CA ILE A 252 26.00 -2.87 -0.79
C ILE A 252 27.21 -1.98 -0.56
N GLU A 253 27.20 -1.22 0.53
CA GLU A 253 28.23 -0.23 0.83
C GLU A 253 28.76 -0.41 2.25
N LEU A 254 30.08 -0.39 2.41
CA LEU A 254 30.70 -0.33 3.74
C LEU A 254 30.73 1.14 4.20
N THR A 255 29.83 1.46 5.12
CA THR A 255 29.70 2.79 5.75
C THR A 255 30.39 2.80 7.11
N PRO A 256 30.59 3.98 7.73
CA PRO A 256 31.04 4.07 9.12
C PRO A 256 30.09 3.41 10.14
N GLN A 257 28.83 3.09 9.78
CA GLN A 257 27.85 2.46 10.67
C GLN A 257 27.73 0.94 10.46
N GLY A 258 28.44 0.38 9.48
CA GLY A 258 28.31 -1.02 9.08
C GLY A 258 28.12 -1.18 7.58
N ILE A 259 27.70 -2.38 7.14
CA ILE A 259 27.40 -2.64 5.73
C ILE A 259 25.95 -2.27 5.47
N GLY A 260 25.72 -1.12 4.84
CA GLY A 260 24.41 -0.68 4.41
C GLY A 260 23.97 -1.39 3.13
N VAL A 261 22.72 -1.80 3.07
CA VAL A 261 22.09 -2.35 1.87
C VAL A 261 20.90 -1.48 1.48
N SER A 262 20.96 -0.92 0.27
CA SER A 262 19.84 -0.23 -0.35
C SER A 262 19.40 -1.01 -1.59
N CYS A 263 18.09 -1.09 -1.81
CA CYS A 263 17.52 -1.90 -2.88
C CYS A 263 16.30 -1.21 -3.52
N ASN A 264 16.46 -0.76 -4.76
CA ASN A 264 15.36 -0.28 -5.57
C ASN A 264 14.91 -1.40 -6.52
N CYS A 265 13.82 -2.09 -6.19
CA CYS A 265 13.27 -3.17 -7.01
C CYS A 265 11.75 -3.10 -7.14
N GLU A 266 11.19 -3.88 -8.08
CA GLU A 266 9.74 -3.95 -8.29
C GLU A 266 8.95 -4.60 -7.13
N LYS A 267 9.63 -5.18 -6.14
CA LYS A 267 9.00 -5.81 -4.98
C LYS A 267 8.74 -4.75 -3.92
N SER A 268 7.49 -4.35 -3.74
CA SER A 268 7.06 -3.42 -2.68
C SER A 268 6.19 -4.16 -1.66
N PRO A 269 6.59 -4.23 -0.37
CA PRO A 269 7.82 -3.69 0.21
C PRO A 269 9.06 -4.57 -0.07
N CYS A 270 10.23 -3.94 -0.24
CA CYS A 270 11.49 -4.67 -0.42
C CYS A 270 12.06 -5.05 0.95
N LEU A 271 12.20 -6.35 1.23
CA LEU A 271 12.72 -6.84 2.51
C LEU A 271 14.22 -6.63 2.71
N ALA A 272 14.95 -6.16 1.69
CA ALA A 272 16.40 -5.95 1.78
C ALA A 272 16.79 -4.47 1.87
N ASP A 273 15.86 -3.55 1.57
CA ASP A 273 16.14 -2.12 1.54
C ASP A 273 16.21 -1.54 2.97
N GLY A 274 17.22 -0.71 3.23
CA GLY A 274 17.39 -0.02 4.51
C GLY A 274 18.05 -0.85 5.62
N TYR A 275 18.52 -2.07 5.34
CA TYR A 275 19.21 -2.89 6.34
C TYR A 275 20.67 -2.49 6.51
N VAL A 276 21.13 -2.49 7.76
CA VAL A 276 22.55 -2.38 8.11
C VAL A 276 23.01 -3.68 8.75
N TYR A 277 24.14 -4.21 8.27
CA TYR A 277 24.72 -5.45 8.80
C TYR A 277 26.06 -5.16 9.50
N ARG A 278 26.31 -5.88 10.59
CA ARG A 278 27.61 -5.90 11.26
C ARG A 278 28.69 -6.38 10.27
N PRO A 279 29.76 -5.60 10.02
CA PRO A 279 30.86 -6.06 9.16
C PRO A 279 31.58 -7.27 9.77
N ALA A 280 31.91 -8.25 8.92
CA ALA A 280 32.77 -9.36 9.29
C ALA A 280 34.25 -8.91 9.34
N PRO A 281 35.13 -9.68 10.01
CA PRO A 281 36.57 -9.44 9.97
C PRO A 281 37.12 -9.43 8.54
N SER A 282 38.28 -8.80 8.34
CA SER A 282 38.94 -8.66 7.03
C SER A 282 39.18 -10.00 6.30
N SER A 283 39.33 -11.11 7.04
CA SER A 283 39.51 -12.45 6.49
C SER A 283 38.23 -13.09 5.94
N THR A 284 37.05 -12.59 6.32
CA THR A 284 35.74 -13.19 5.96
C THR A 284 34.75 -12.20 5.34
N ILE A 285 35.13 -10.93 5.19
CA ILE A 285 34.30 -9.90 4.56
C ILE A 285 33.94 -10.22 3.10
N ASP A 286 34.87 -10.80 2.33
CA ASP A 286 34.61 -11.28 0.97
C ASP A 286 33.46 -12.30 0.95
N LYS A 287 33.48 -13.26 1.89
CA LYS A 287 32.44 -14.26 2.03
C LYS A 287 31.11 -13.64 2.42
N GLN A 288 31.11 -12.67 3.34
CA GLN A 288 29.89 -11.97 3.77
C GLN A 288 29.19 -11.27 2.60
N VAL A 289 29.92 -10.48 1.80
CA VAL A 289 29.35 -9.78 0.64
C VAL A 289 28.95 -10.77 -0.45
N SER A 290 29.76 -11.81 -0.70
CA SER A 290 29.42 -12.89 -1.62
C SER A 290 28.11 -13.59 -1.22
N ASP A 291 27.88 -13.85 0.07
CA ASP A 291 26.64 -14.45 0.57
C ASP A 291 25.43 -13.53 0.35
N MET A 292 25.61 -12.20 0.46
CA MET A 292 24.56 -11.22 0.13
C MET A 292 24.19 -11.23 -1.36
N LEU A 293 25.19 -11.31 -2.24
CA LEU A 293 24.97 -11.46 -3.69
C LEU A 293 24.29 -12.79 -4.03
N LEU A 294 24.67 -13.88 -3.35
CA LEU A 294 24.05 -15.20 -3.51
C LEU A 294 22.58 -15.20 -3.06
N ARG A 295 22.22 -14.43 -2.03
CA ARG A 295 20.81 -14.24 -1.64
C ARG A 295 20.03 -13.51 -2.74
N LEU A 296 20.59 -12.43 -3.31
CA LEU A 296 19.97 -11.73 -4.45
C LEU A 296 19.80 -12.67 -5.65
N GLN A 297 20.81 -13.49 -5.94
CA GLN A 297 20.76 -14.49 -6.98
C GLN A 297 19.61 -15.49 -6.80
N LYS A 298 19.50 -16.07 -5.59
CA LYS A 298 18.41 -17.00 -5.24
C LYS A 298 17.04 -16.32 -5.31
N GLU A 299 16.96 -15.09 -4.84
CA GLU A 299 15.75 -14.27 -4.82
C GLU A 299 15.15 -14.05 -6.23
N TYR A 300 16.01 -13.96 -7.26
CA TYR A 300 15.59 -13.78 -8.66
C TYR A 300 15.75 -15.05 -9.52
N LEU A 301 16.04 -16.19 -8.89
CA LEU A 301 16.23 -17.49 -9.54
C LEU A 301 17.25 -17.44 -10.69
N VAL A 302 18.33 -16.65 -10.53
CA VAL A 302 19.34 -16.46 -11.57
C VAL A 302 20.41 -17.57 -11.48
N PRO A 303 20.67 -18.34 -12.55
CA PRO A 303 21.75 -19.32 -12.55
C PRO A 303 23.12 -18.65 -12.34
N GLY A 304 24.05 -19.30 -11.63
CA GLY A 304 25.36 -18.71 -11.32
C GLY A 304 26.19 -18.34 -12.56
N LYS A 305 26.00 -19.08 -13.66
CA LYS A 305 26.63 -18.79 -14.97
C LYS A 305 26.14 -17.49 -15.62
N LYS A 306 25.10 -16.85 -15.07
CA LYS A 306 24.52 -15.59 -15.55
C LYS A 306 24.78 -14.43 -14.56
N VAL A 307 25.83 -14.55 -13.77
CA VAL A 307 26.34 -13.46 -12.92
C VAL A 307 27.66 -13.00 -13.51
N HIS A 308 27.73 -11.73 -13.90
CA HIS A 308 28.92 -11.10 -14.47
C HIS A 308 29.50 -10.11 -13.47
N TYR A 309 30.82 -10.07 -13.34
CA TYR A 309 31.51 -9.15 -12.43
C TYR A 309 32.30 -8.13 -13.22
N PHE A 310 32.11 -6.85 -12.92
CA PHE A 310 32.78 -5.72 -13.53
C PHE A 310 33.49 -4.90 -12.44
N TYR A 311 34.79 -4.74 -12.56
CA TYR A 311 35.61 -3.89 -11.70
C TYR A 311 35.74 -2.53 -12.36
N ILE A 312 35.38 -1.48 -11.64
CA ILE A 312 35.33 -0.11 -12.13
C ILE A 312 36.35 0.72 -11.35
N ARG A 313 37.24 1.39 -12.08
CA ARG A 313 38.22 2.33 -11.53
C ARG A 313 38.07 3.70 -12.20
N GLY A 314 37.59 4.69 -11.45
CA GLY A 314 37.25 6.01 -12.00
C GLY A 314 36.05 5.95 -12.97
N GLU A 315 36.00 6.87 -13.94
CA GLU A 315 34.82 7.03 -14.80
C GLU A 315 34.79 6.13 -16.04
N SER A 316 35.90 5.48 -16.42
CA SER A 316 36.00 4.85 -17.74
C SER A 316 36.74 3.50 -17.77
N ASP A 317 37.50 3.14 -16.73
CA ASP A 317 38.22 1.87 -16.71
C ASP A 317 37.30 0.78 -16.14
N VAL A 318 36.83 -0.10 -17.02
CA VAL A 318 35.92 -1.22 -16.70
C VAL A 318 36.57 -2.53 -17.11
N ARG A 319 36.78 -3.42 -16.13
CA ARG A 319 37.36 -4.75 -16.34
C ARG A 319 36.37 -5.84 -15.97
N GLU A 320 36.04 -6.71 -16.91
CA GLU A 320 35.23 -7.91 -16.62
C GLU A 320 36.09 -9.00 -15.99
N ALA A 321 35.55 -9.70 -14.99
CA ALA A 321 36.19 -10.83 -14.34
C ALA A 321 35.22 -12.01 -14.20
N SER A 322 35.79 -13.22 -14.19
CA SER A 322 35.04 -14.46 -13.97
C SER A 322 34.77 -14.77 -12.50
N THR A 323 35.51 -14.14 -11.58
CA THR A 323 35.42 -14.40 -10.13
C THR A 323 35.21 -13.10 -9.35
N PHE A 324 34.45 -13.24 -8.25
CA PHE A 324 34.22 -12.19 -7.29
C PHE A 324 35.38 -12.07 -6.31
N ALA A 325 35.86 -10.84 -6.09
CA ALA A 325 36.81 -10.48 -5.06
C ALA A 325 36.60 -9.01 -4.68
N LEU A 326 36.60 -8.68 -3.39
CA LEU A 326 36.50 -7.28 -2.97
C LEU A 326 37.86 -6.58 -3.11
N PRO A 327 37.86 -5.28 -3.47
CA PRO A 327 39.04 -4.42 -3.42
C PRO A 327 39.64 -4.34 -2.01
N ALA A 328 40.93 -3.99 -1.91
CA ALA A 328 41.65 -3.89 -0.64
C ALA A 328 40.99 -2.93 0.37
N LEU A 329 40.29 -1.88 -0.11
CA LEU A 329 39.56 -0.91 0.72
C LEU A 329 38.49 -1.55 1.61
N TRP A 330 37.92 -2.69 1.21
CA TRP A 330 36.96 -3.44 2.02
C TRP A 330 37.60 -4.23 3.16
N ARG A 331 38.91 -4.48 3.09
CA ARG A 331 39.67 -5.30 4.04
C ARG A 331 40.50 -4.48 5.02
N ASP A 332 40.42 -3.15 4.96
CA ASP A 332 41.09 -2.25 5.89
C ASP A 332 40.63 -2.52 7.34
N PRO A 333 41.52 -3.05 8.21
CA PRO A 333 41.15 -3.40 9.57
C PRO A 333 40.68 -2.20 10.39
N ALA A 334 41.24 -1.00 10.16
CA ALA A 334 40.89 0.20 10.93
C ALA A 334 39.44 0.62 10.63
N ARG A 335 39.09 0.66 9.34
CA ARG A 335 37.73 0.98 8.87
C ARG A 335 36.71 -0.06 9.31
N LEU A 336 37.03 -1.35 9.20
CA LEU A 336 36.15 -2.42 9.66
C LEU A 336 35.92 -2.34 11.17
N ALA A 337 36.97 -2.09 11.97
CA ALA A 337 36.85 -1.94 13.41
C ALA A 337 36.01 -0.72 13.80
N GLU A 338 36.14 0.40 13.09
CA GLU A 338 35.29 1.57 13.28
C GLU A 338 33.81 1.25 12.97
N ALA A 339 33.54 0.63 11.83
CA ALA A 339 32.19 0.26 11.41
C ALA A 339 31.53 -0.74 12.37
N VAL A 340 32.29 -1.71 12.90
CA VAL A 340 31.80 -2.65 13.94
C VAL A 340 31.44 -1.90 15.23
N ARG A 341 32.33 -1.02 15.73
CA ARG A 341 32.05 -0.24 16.96
C ARG A 341 30.87 0.71 16.80
N ALA A 342 30.64 1.25 15.61
CA ALA A 342 29.49 2.10 15.35
C ALA A 342 28.20 1.28 15.28
N PHE A 343 28.23 0.12 14.60
CA PHE A 343 27.09 -0.80 14.54
C PHE A 343 26.64 -1.27 15.93
N GLU A 344 27.59 -1.58 16.82
CA GLU A 344 27.30 -2.03 18.19
C GLU A 344 26.71 -0.94 19.10
N ARG A 345 26.68 0.33 18.65
CA ARG A 345 26.07 1.45 19.36
C ARG A 345 24.65 1.80 18.89
N LEU A 346 24.18 1.20 17.79
CA LEU A 346 22.82 1.38 17.24
C LEU A 346 21.80 0.51 17.99
#